data_AF-A0A2J6HN77-F1
#
_entry.id   AF-A0A2J6HN77-F1
#
_cell.length_a   1.000
_cell.length_b   1.000
_cell.length_c   1.000
_cell.angle_alpha   90.00
_cell.angle_beta   90.00
_cell.angle_gamma   90.00
#
_symmetry.space_group_name_H-M   'P 1'
#
loop_
_entity.id
_entity.type
_entity.pdbx_description
1 polymer ?
#
loop_
_entity_poly.entity_id
_entity_poly.type
_entity_poly.pdbx_seq_one_letter_code
_entity_poly.pdbx_strand_id
1 'polypeptide(L)'
;MLQKVTIRQISEALNAKVIYGGAEHMNFVVNDVKVAAMGLENILRYVSEGTLVITPSDRLDILSALALTLISGNYPKISGLLLSGDFEPNDEFMRLIKGLQKLPINILKVDTDTYTTAMNIDHIEAKLLPENEQRISIALGHFEEYVNGKQLAEKVSIEKSEAVTPLMFEYELFERARKVRKHIVLPEGTDDRILKATDILLRRNVVDITLLGNEEEIFKKASSLRLNISAANIIDPYDNDLAREYASEYYRLRKHKGITKQTAFDLMHDVSYLGTMMVYKGHADGMVS
;
A
#
# COMPACT_ATOMS: atom_id res chain seq x y z
N MET A 1 -0.29 -4.19 13.63
CA MET A 1 0.07 -2.94 12.90
C MET A 1 -0.16 -1.67 13.72
N LEU A 2 -1.32 -1.48 14.37
CA LEU A 2 -1.63 -0.21 15.06
C LEU A 2 -0.73 0.12 16.25
N GLN A 3 -0.03 -0.85 16.83
CA GLN A 3 0.95 -0.66 17.92
C GLN A 3 2.38 -0.44 17.43
N LYS A 4 2.61 -0.44 16.11
CA LYS A 4 3.94 -0.29 15.52
C LYS A 4 4.17 1.16 15.12
N VAL A 5 5.41 1.61 15.26
CA VAL A 5 5.83 2.96 14.85
C VAL A 5 6.08 3.02 13.34
N THR A 6 6.07 4.23 12.78
CA THR A 6 6.48 4.47 11.39
C THR A 6 7.85 5.11 11.31
N ILE A 7 8.44 5.10 10.12
CA ILE A 7 9.68 5.84 9.83
C ILE A 7 9.57 7.32 10.21
N ARG A 8 8.42 7.96 9.93
CA ARG A 8 8.12 9.34 10.34
C ARG A 8 8.22 9.53 11.84
N GLN A 9 7.55 8.68 12.61
CA GLN A 9 7.54 8.78 14.07
C GLN A 9 8.93 8.60 14.65
N ILE A 10 9.72 7.69 14.08
CA ILE A 10 11.13 7.50 14.45
C ILE A 10 11.95 8.75 14.10
N SER A 11 11.79 9.27 12.89
CA SER A 11 12.52 10.47 12.44
C SER A 11 12.23 11.68 13.34
N GLU A 12 10.97 11.90 13.70
CA GLU A 12 10.55 13.01 14.55
C GLU A 12 11.03 12.84 15.99
N ALA A 13 10.84 11.64 16.57
CA ALA A 13 11.24 11.36 17.96
C ALA A 13 12.75 11.43 18.19
N LEU A 14 13.54 11.04 17.19
CA LEU A 14 15.01 11.08 17.27
C LEU A 14 15.62 12.36 16.70
N ASN A 15 14.79 13.30 16.19
CA ASN A 15 15.26 14.46 15.42
C ASN A 15 16.23 14.06 14.28
N ALA A 16 15.91 12.96 13.59
CA ALA A 16 16.77 12.37 12.58
C ALA A 16 16.76 13.19 11.29
N LYS A 17 17.92 13.31 10.67
CA LYS A 17 18.09 13.94 9.36
C LYS A 17 17.80 12.93 8.26
N VAL A 18 16.88 13.25 7.34
CA VAL A 18 16.64 12.44 6.14
C VAL A 18 17.77 12.70 5.14
N ILE A 19 18.56 11.68 4.83
CA ILE A 19 19.69 11.79 3.89
C ILE A 19 19.37 11.22 2.49
N TYR A 20 18.39 10.33 2.40
CA TYR A 20 17.85 9.79 1.14
C TYR A 20 16.38 9.39 1.30
N GLY A 21 15.63 9.51 0.21
CA GLY A 21 14.23 9.11 0.10
C GLY A 21 13.27 10.31 0.14
N GLY A 22 11.97 10.03 0.21
CA GLY A 22 10.91 11.01 0.11
C GLY A 22 9.74 10.76 1.06
N ALA A 23 8.78 11.69 1.04
CA ALA A 23 7.60 11.68 1.91
C ALA A 23 6.74 10.42 1.73
N GLU A 24 6.75 9.83 0.53
CA GLU A 24 6.02 8.62 0.16
C GLU A 24 6.41 7.38 0.99
N HIS A 25 7.65 7.32 1.50
CA HIS A 25 8.15 6.19 2.28
C HIS A 25 8.16 6.48 3.80
N MET A 26 7.81 7.70 4.22
CA MET A 26 7.86 8.09 5.64
C MET A 26 6.80 7.38 6.49
N ASN A 27 5.70 6.93 5.88
CA ASN A 27 4.62 6.26 6.59
C ASN A 27 4.78 4.73 6.66
N PHE A 28 5.89 4.20 6.16
CA PHE A 28 6.20 2.78 6.26
C PHE A 28 6.31 2.34 7.72
N VAL A 29 5.62 1.24 8.03
CA VAL A 29 5.56 0.65 9.38
C VAL A 29 6.84 -0.11 9.68
N VAL A 30 7.40 0.11 10.86
CA VAL A 30 8.55 -0.65 11.36
C VAL A 30 8.04 -1.82 12.20
N ASN A 31 8.17 -3.03 11.67
CA ASN A 31 7.72 -4.25 12.36
C ASN A 31 8.69 -4.65 13.48
N ASP A 32 9.97 -4.52 13.21
CA ASP A 32 11.07 -4.82 14.12
C ASP A 32 12.30 -4.00 13.75
N VAL A 33 13.26 -3.95 14.68
CA VAL A 33 14.51 -3.20 14.55
C VAL A 33 15.67 -4.17 14.64
N LYS A 34 16.63 -4.08 13.70
CA LYS A 34 17.84 -4.90 13.70
C LYS A 34 19.09 -4.03 13.65
N VAL A 35 20.02 -4.30 14.56
CA VAL A 35 21.33 -3.65 14.55
C VAL A 35 22.28 -4.47 13.67
N ALA A 36 22.77 -3.87 12.59
CA ALA A 36 23.71 -4.48 11.66
C ALA A 36 25.16 -4.40 12.15
N ALA A 37 25.44 -5.02 13.30
CA ALA A 37 26.80 -5.16 13.82
C ALA A 37 27.60 -6.24 13.08
N MET A 38 26.91 -7.24 12.51
CA MET A 38 27.54 -8.38 11.82
C MET A 38 28.00 -8.01 10.40
N GLY A 39 28.82 -8.88 9.81
CA GLY A 39 29.14 -8.83 8.39
C GLY A 39 27.91 -9.09 7.52
N LEU A 40 27.99 -8.64 6.26
CA LEU A 40 26.91 -8.66 5.30
C LEU A 40 26.20 -10.03 5.15
N GLU A 41 26.97 -11.10 5.00
CA GLU A 41 26.41 -12.45 4.73
C GLU A 41 25.46 -12.94 5.84
N ASN A 42 25.57 -12.37 7.04
CA ASN A 42 24.80 -12.78 8.20
C ASN A 42 23.58 -11.90 8.44
N ILE A 43 23.66 -10.57 8.19
CA ILE A 43 22.52 -9.68 8.49
C ILE A 43 21.28 -10.03 7.67
N LEU A 44 21.47 -10.49 6.43
CA LEU A 44 20.37 -10.86 5.53
C LEU A 44 19.47 -11.97 6.09
N ARG A 45 19.98 -12.82 6.98
CA ARG A 45 19.21 -13.90 7.62
C ARG A 45 18.28 -13.40 8.73
N TYR A 46 18.51 -12.19 9.22
CA TYR A 46 17.78 -11.59 10.33
C TYR A 46 16.84 -10.48 9.89
N VAL A 47 16.90 -10.09 8.62
CA VAL A 47 16.01 -9.08 8.04
C VAL A 47 14.70 -9.75 7.64
N SER A 48 13.60 -9.21 8.16
CA SER A 48 12.22 -9.55 7.80
C SER A 48 11.50 -8.38 7.13
N GLU A 49 10.31 -8.66 6.58
CA GLU A 49 9.45 -7.64 5.98
C GLU A 49 9.18 -6.52 7.00
N GLY A 50 9.46 -5.29 6.62
CA GLY A 50 9.26 -4.11 7.46
C GLY A 50 10.32 -3.88 8.54
N THR A 51 11.48 -4.53 8.45
CA THR A 51 12.61 -4.28 9.38
C THR A 51 13.17 -2.88 9.20
N LEU A 52 13.41 -2.14 10.30
CA LEU A 52 14.32 -1.00 10.29
C LEU A 52 15.73 -1.49 10.66
N VAL A 53 16.69 -1.25 9.78
CA VAL A 53 18.09 -1.59 10.06
C VAL A 53 18.80 -0.38 10.67
N ILE A 54 19.49 -0.56 11.78
CA ILE A 54 20.40 0.43 12.37
C ILE A 54 21.82 0.01 12.03
N THR A 55 22.62 0.93 11.51
CA THR A 55 24.03 0.68 11.23
C THR A 55 24.85 1.94 11.47
N PRO A 56 26.12 1.84 11.92
CA PRO A 56 27.04 2.98 11.90
C PRO A 56 27.17 3.62 10.51
N SER A 57 27.32 4.94 10.44
CA SER A 57 27.43 5.69 9.18
C SER A 57 28.61 5.28 8.27
N ASP A 58 29.65 4.66 8.83
CA ASP A 58 30.85 4.18 8.13
C ASP A 58 30.70 2.74 7.57
N ARG A 59 29.62 2.03 7.89
CA ARG A 59 29.30 0.68 7.39
C ARG A 59 28.57 0.71 6.04
N LEU A 60 29.27 1.21 5.03
CA LEU A 60 28.75 1.37 3.66
C LEU A 60 28.44 0.02 2.97
N ASP A 61 29.10 -1.05 3.40
CA ASP A 61 28.87 -2.43 2.93
C ASP A 61 27.44 -2.90 3.19
N ILE A 62 26.90 -2.57 4.37
CA ILE A 62 25.54 -2.94 4.79
C ILE A 62 24.50 -2.25 3.93
N LEU A 63 24.66 -0.94 3.71
CA LEU A 63 23.70 -0.18 2.92
C LEU A 63 23.67 -0.67 1.47
N SER A 64 24.84 -0.94 0.89
CA SER A 64 24.97 -1.41 -0.50
C SER A 64 24.22 -2.72 -0.70
N ALA A 65 24.30 -3.63 0.25
CA ALA A 65 23.58 -4.88 0.14
C ALA A 65 22.10 -4.80 0.49
N LEU A 66 21.71 -3.97 1.44
CA LEU A 66 20.30 -3.71 1.69
C LEU A 66 19.64 -3.07 0.46
N ALA A 67 20.35 -2.22 -0.27
CA ALA A 67 19.87 -1.72 -1.56
C ALA A 67 19.62 -2.87 -2.57
N LEU A 68 20.48 -3.90 -2.60
CA LEU A 68 20.25 -5.10 -3.42
C LEU A 68 18.99 -5.87 -2.99
N THR A 69 18.72 -5.96 -1.68
CA THR A 69 17.47 -6.60 -1.19
C THR A 69 16.22 -5.88 -1.67
N LEU A 70 16.28 -4.56 -1.83
CA LEU A 70 15.15 -3.75 -2.31
C LEU A 70 14.90 -3.88 -3.81
N ILE A 71 15.93 -4.21 -4.59
CA ILE A 71 15.84 -4.43 -6.04
C ILE A 71 15.41 -5.88 -6.31
N SER A 72 15.79 -6.82 -5.44
CA SER A 72 15.42 -8.23 -5.57
C SER A 72 13.96 -8.47 -5.17
N GLY A 73 13.18 -9.10 -6.05
CA GLY A 73 11.82 -9.51 -5.73
C GLY A 73 11.72 -10.66 -4.73
N ASN A 74 12.83 -11.34 -4.44
CA ASN A 74 12.88 -12.56 -3.63
C ASN A 74 13.36 -12.33 -2.19
N TYR A 75 13.62 -11.09 -1.80
CA TYR A 75 14.07 -10.74 -0.45
C TYR A 75 13.05 -9.87 0.29
N PRO A 76 13.01 -9.95 1.63
CA PRO A 76 12.14 -9.11 2.43
C PRO A 76 12.46 -7.62 2.24
N LYS A 77 11.42 -6.79 2.18
CA LYS A 77 11.57 -5.34 2.01
C LYS A 77 11.70 -4.67 3.36
N ILE A 78 12.86 -4.04 3.60
CA ILE A 78 13.09 -3.24 4.80
C ILE A 78 12.27 -1.96 4.80
N SER A 79 11.92 -1.44 5.97
CA SER A 79 11.21 -0.17 6.14
C SER A 79 12.08 1.05 5.96
N GLY A 80 13.36 0.93 6.28
CA GLY A 80 14.32 2.00 6.15
C GLY A 80 15.66 1.61 6.73
N LEU A 81 16.58 2.56 6.67
CA LEU A 81 17.90 2.46 7.25
C LEU A 81 18.12 3.67 8.16
N LEU A 82 18.65 3.43 9.36
CA LEU A 82 19.02 4.45 10.32
C LEU A 82 20.52 4.40 10.56
N LEU A 83 21.20 5.45 10.10
CA LEU A 83 22.63 5.63 10.30
C LEU A 83 22.87 6.27 11.66
N SER A 84 23.66 5.61 12.50
CA SER A 84 24.05 6.10 13.82
C SER A 84 25.49 6.63 13.81
N GLY A 85 25.76 7.62 14.66
CA GLY A 85 27.08 8.19 14.87
C GLY A 85 27.23 9.60 14.29
N ASP A 86 28.29 10.28 14.75
CA ASP A 86 28.61 11.67 14.43
C ASP A 86 29.23 11.85 13.04
N PHE A 87 29.65 10.76 12.39
CA PHE A 87 30.21 10.78 11.04
C PHE A 87 29.11 10.81 9.96
N GLU A 88 29.36 11.56 8.89
CA GLU A 88 28.55 11.53 7.68
C GLU A 88 29.07 10.44 6.73
N PRO A 89 28.19 9.75 5.98
CA PRO A 89 28.61 8.91 4.86
C PRO A 89 29.43 9.71 3.85
N ASN A 90 30.42 9.08 3.21
CA ASN A 90 31.27 9.81 2.26
C ASN A 90 30.49 10.31 1.03
N ASP A 91 30.97 11.40 0.42
CA ASP A 91 30.28 12.09 -0.67
C ASP A 91 30.13 11.20 -1.91
N GLU A 92 31.14 10.40 -2.23
CA GLU A 92 31.15 9.46 -3.37
C GLU A 92 30.03 8.44 -3.25
N PHE A 93 29.84 7.89 -2.05
CA PHE A 93 28.77 6.95 -1.76
C PHE A 93 27.40 7.63 -1.81
N MET A 94 27.28 8.84 -1.26
CA MET A 94 26.03 9.59 -1.34
C MET A 94 25.66 9.90 -2.79
N ARG A 95 26.64 10.17 -3.67
CA ARG A 95 26.40 10.29 -5.12
C ARG A 95 25.91 8.98 -5.73
N LEU A 96 26.50 7.85 -5.37
CA LEU A 96 26.07 6.52 -5.83
C LEU A 96 24.61 6.27 -5.47
N ILE A 97 24.25 6.41 -4.19
CA ILE A 97 22.89 6.14 -3.70
C ILE A 97 21.87 7.09 -4.32
N LYS A 98 22.19 8.38 -4.47
CA LYS A 98 21.33 9.34 -5.18
C LYS A 98 21.18 8.98 -6.67
N GLY A 99 22.17 8.35 -7.27
CA GLY A 99 22.12 7.82 -8.64
C GLY A 99 21.20 6.60 -8.79
N LEU A 100 21.00 5.81 -7.73
CA LEU A 100 20.08 4.65 -7.68
C LEU A 100 18.62 5.09 -7.58
N GLN A 101 18.16 6.00 -8.45
CA GLN A 101 16.79 6.54 -8.42
C GLN A 101 15.76 5.43 -8.14
N LYS A 102 14.87 5.67 -7.17
CA LYS A 102 13.69 4.83 -6.83
C LYS A 102 13.91 3.68 -5.83
N LEU A 103 14.86 3.74 -4.89
CA LEU A 103 14.81 2.80 -3.77
C LEU A 103 13.58 3.12 -2.90
N PRO A 104 12.70 2.13 -2.61
CA PRO A 104 11.46 2.35 -1.89
C PRO A 104 11.69 2.39 -0.37
N ILE A 105 12.58 3.27 0.09
CA ILE A 105 12.93 3.46 1.50
C ILE A 105 13.33 4.91 1.80
N ASN A 106 13.40 5.22 3.09
CA ASN A 106 14.15 6.36 3.59
C ASN A 106 15.43 5.89 4.29
N ILE A 107 16.49 6.70 4.14
CA ILE A 107 17.72 6.59 4.94
C ILE A 107 17.78 7.82 5.84
N LEU A 108 17.84 7.56 7.14
CA LEU A 108 17.87 8.55 8.21
C LEU A 108 19.26 8.57 8.87
N LYS A 109 19.65 9.70 9.46
CA LYS A 109 20.87 9.83 10.28
C LYS A 109 20.52 10.42 11.65
N VAL A 110 21.14 9.87 12.69
CA VAL A 110 21.15 10.41 14.06
C VAL A 110 22.59 10.44 14.57
N ASP A 111 22.91 11.42 15.41
CA ASP A 111 24.28 11.59 15.92
C ASP A 111 24.59 10.71 17.15
N THR A 112 23.60 10.01 17.70
CA THR A 112 23.78 9.06 18.81
C THR A 112 24.46 7.77 18.37
N ASP A 113 25.17 7.10 19.27
CA ASP A 113 25.76 5.78 19.00
C ASP A 113 24.67 4.71 18.75
N THR A 114 25.07 3.56 18.18
CA THR A 114 24.15 2.50 17.78
C THR A 114 23.30 1.94 18.93
N TYR A 115 23.88 1.77 20.13
CA TYR A 115 23.17 1.22 21.27
C TYR A 115 22.13 2.23 21.79
N THR A 116 22.55 3.47 22.01
CA THR A 116 21.66 4.56 22.45
C THR A 116 20.54 4.78 21.44
N THR A 117 20.85 4.73 20.14
CA THR A 117 19.86 4.84 19.07
C THR A 117 18.80 3.74 19.15
N ALA A 118 19.22 2.49 19.32
CA ALA A 118 18.30 1.35 19.44
C ALA A 118 17.41 1.47 20.69
N MET A 119 17.99 1.86 21.83
CA MET A 119 17.25 2.12 23.07
C MET A 119 16.23 3.24 22.91
N ASN A 120 16.60 4.35 22.25
CA ASN A 120 15.69 5.46 22.03
C ASN A 120 14.50 5.07 21.14
N ILE A 121 14.69 4.20 20.15
CA ILE A 121 13.60 3.70 19.30
C ILE A 121 12.60 2.86 20.11
N ASP A 122 13.09 2.01 21.01
CA ASP A 122 12.26 1.11 21.82
C ASP A 122 11.27 1.89 22.73
N HIS A 123 11.67 3.09 23.16
CA HIS A 123 10.83 3.98 23.99
C HIS A 123 9.80 4.80 23.19
N ILE A 124 9.77 4.68 21.85
CA ILE A 124 8.84 5.46 21.03
C ILE A 124 7.45 4.84 21.09
N GLU A 125 6.49 5.59 21.63
CA GLU A 125 5.09 5.20 21.61
C GLU A 125 4.47 5.38 20.21
N ALA A 126 3.85 4.32 19.71
CA ALA A 126 3.12 4.36 18.45
C ALA A 126 1.83 5.20 18.58
N LYS A 127 1.77 6.32 17.87
CA LYS A 127 0.58 7.19 17.81
C LYS A 127 -0.17 7.03 16.48
N LEU A 128 -1.48 7.28 16.50
CA LEU A 128 -2.28 7.49 15.29
C LEU A 128 -2.22 8.96 14.91
N LEU A 129 -1.61 9.25 13.76
CA LEU A 129 -1.45 10.61 13.24
C LEU A 129 -2.33 10.80 11.99
N PRO A 130 -2.84 12.03 11.73
CA PRO A 130 -3.72 12.31 10.59
C PRO A 130 -3.14 11.93 9.23
N GLU A 131 -1.82 11.95 9.09
CA GLU A 131 -1.11 11.73 7.83
C GLU A 131 -1.02 10.24 7.45
N ASN A 132 -1.47 9.33 8.32
CA ASN A 132 -1.41 7.88 8.09
C ASN A 132 -2.79 7.29 7.75
N GLU A 133 -3.23 7.53 6.51
CA GLU A 133 -4.52 7.06 5.99
C GLU A 133 -4.69 5.54 6.11
N GLN A 134 -3.63 4.76 5.89
CA GLN A 134 -3.66 3.29 6.01
C GLN A 134 -3.99 2.84 7.43
N ARG A 135 -3.30 3.40 8.45
CA ARG A 135 -3.56 3.04 9.85
C ARG A 135 -4.92 3.54 10.33
N ILE A 136 -5.34 4.72 9.89
CA ILE A 136 -6.68 5.24 10.15
C ILE A 136 -7.72 4.25 9.60
N SER A 137 -7.55 3.79 8.36
CA SER A 137 -8.45 2.82 7.73
C SER A 137 -8.49 1.48 8.47
N ILE A 138 -7.35 0.97 8.94
CA ILE A 138 -7.28 -0.25 9.77
C ILE A 138 -8.01 -0.04 11.10
N ALA A 139 -7.77 1.09 11.77
CA ALA A 139 -8.41 1.41 13.05
C ALA A 139 -9.93 1.54 12.90
N LEU A 140 -10.40 2.21 11.84
CA LEU A 140 -11.82 2.32 11.53
C LEU A 140 -12.44 0.96 11.20
N GLY A 141 -11.77 0.14 10.39
CA GLY A 141 -12.22 -1.23 10.08
C GLY A 141 -12.38 -2.09 11.35
N HIS A 142 -11.40 -2.07 12.25
CA HIS A 142 -11.50 -2.74 13.54
C HIS A 142 -12.62 -2.18 14.42
N PHE A 143 -12.79 -0.87 14.49
CA PHE A 143 -13.88 -0.26 15.24
C PHE A 143 -15.24 -0.74 14.71
N GLU A 144 -15.42 -0.72 13.39
CA GLU A 144 -16.66 -1.12 12.72
C GLU A 144 -16.95 -2.62 12.87
N GLU A 145 -15.91 -3.47 12.94
CA GLU A 145 -16.05 -4.92 13.11
C GLU A 145 -16.37 -5.31 14.57
N TYR A 146 -15.73 -4.66 15.55
CA TYR A 146 -15.76 -5.12 16.95
C TYR A 146 -16.62 -4.23 17.88
N VAL A 147 -17.06 -3.05 17.45
CA VAL A 147 -17.84 -2.12 18.27
C VAL A 147 -19.28 -2.01 17.80
N ASN A 148 -20.23 -2.26 18.70
CA ASN A 148 -21.65 -2.00 18.43
C ASN A 148 -21.94 -0.50 18.56
N GLY A 149 -21.85 0.21 17.43
CA GLY A 149 -22.11 1.65 17.36
C GLY A 149 -23.51 2.06 17.85
N LYS A 150 -24.53 1.22 17.66
CA LYS A 150 -25.90 1.52 18.14
C LYS A 150 -25.96 1.52 19.67
N GLN A 151 -25.44 0.47 20.29
CA GLN A 151 -25.41 0.35 21.75
C GLN A 151 -24.55 1.46 22.38
N LEU A 152 -23.46 1.84 21.72
CA LEU A 152 -22.64 2.96 22.16
C LEU A 152 -23.41 4.28 22.06
N ALA A 153 -24.08 4.54 20.94
CA ALA A 153 -24.87 5.74 20.73
C ALA A 153 -26.05 5.85 21.70
N GLU A 154 -26.70 4.74 22.07
CA GLU A 154 -27.77 4.73 23.09
C GLU A 154 -27.27 5.14 24.48
N LYS A 155 -25.98 4.89 24.78
CA LYS A 155 -25.35 5.23 26.05
C LYS A 155 -24.77 6.64 26.10
N VAL A 156 -24.60 7.28 24.95
CA VAL A 156 -24.08 8.65 24.86
C VAL A 156 -25.23 9.57 24.47
N SER A 157 -25.56 10.54 25.32
CA SER A 157 -26.59 11.53 25.01
C SER A 157 -26.09 12.50 23.93
N ILE A 158 -26.18 12.09 22.66
CA ILE A 158 -25.79 12.90 21.51
C ILE A 158 -27.05 13.52 20.89
N GLU A 159 -27.17 14.84 20.97
CA GLU A 159 -28.12 15.57 20.13
C GLU A 159 -27.67 15.43 18.67
N LYS A 160 -28.56 14.91 17.82
CA LYS A 160 -28.27 14.76 16.39
C LYS A 160 -28.30 16.13 15.74
N SER A 161 -27.19 16.52 15.14
CA SER A 161 -27.13 17.67 14.23
C SER A 161 -28.04 17.42 13.02
N GLU A 162 -28.85 18.39 12.64
CA GLU A 162 -29.62 18.36 11.37
C GLU A 162 -28.72 18.57 10.14
N ALA A 163 -27.56 19.21 10.32
CA ALA A 163 -26.59 19.41 9.25
C ALA A 163 -25.67 18.19 9.10
N VAL A 164 -25.59 17.67 7.87
CA VAL A 164 -24.67 16.59 7.48
C VAL A 164 -23.35 17.21 7.03
N THR A 165 -22.26 16.88 7.74
CA THR A 165 -20.90 17.27 7.32
C THR A 165 -20.38 16.31 6.25
N PRO A 166 -19.37 16.70 5.44
CA PRO A 166 -18.76 15.79 4.47
C PRO A 166 -18.27 14.47 5.09
N LEU A 167 -17.73 14.52 6.31
CA LEU A 167 -17.27 13.34 7.04
C LEU A 167 -18.44 12.42 7.45
N MET A 168 -19.57 13.00 7.89
CA MET A 168 -20.78 12.24 8.19
C MET A 168 -21.35 11.57 6.94
N PHE A 169 -21.41 12.30 5.82
CA PHE A 169 -21.88 11.76 4.55
C PHE A 169 -21.00 10.59 4.08
N GLU A 170 -19.68 10.74 4.14
CA GLU A 170 -18.73 9.69 3.78
C GLU A 170 -18.93 8.45 4.68
N TYR A 171 -19.03 8.64 6.00
CA TYR A 171 -19.30 7.55 6.93
C TYR A 171 -20.61 6.81 6.61
N GLU A 172 -21.71 7.55 6.38
CA GLU A 172 -22.99 6.96 5.99
C GLU A 172 -22.92 6.22 4.65
N LEU A 173 -22.08 6.67 3.71
CA LEU A 173 -21.84 5.97 2.45
C LEU A 173 -21.13 4.64 2.67
N PHE A 174 -20.07 4.61 3.50
CA PHE A 174 -19.38 3.37 3.87
C PHE A 174 -20.31 2.38 4.59
N GLU A 175 -21.15 2.86 5.51
CA GLU A 175 -22.11 2.02 6.22
C GLU A 175 -23.19 1.43 5.29
N ARG A 176 -23.64 2.19 4.30
CA ARG A 176 -24.56 1.67 3.28
C ARG A 176 -23.87 0.66 2.37
N ALA A 177 -22.65 0.95 1.92
CA ALA A 177 -21.87 0.04 1.09
C ALA A 177 -21.64 -1.31 1.78
N ARG A 178 -21.23 -1.30 3.05
CA ARG A 178 -20.99 -2.51 3.85
C ARG A 178 -22.20 -3.44 3.96
N LYS A 179 -23.41 -2.88 4.06
CA LYS A 179 -24.64 -3.69 4.19
C LYS A 179 -24.99 -4.48 2.93
N VAL A 180 -24.68 -3.91 1.77
CA VAL A 180 -25.05 -4.50 0.48
C VAL A 180 -23.88 -5.26 -0.14
N ARG A 181 -22.65 -4.80 0.10
CA ARG A 181 -21.39 -5.28 -0.50
C ARG A 181 -21.51 -5.47 -2.00
N LYS A 182 -21.44 -4.36 -2.72
CA LYS A 182 -21.45 -4.38 -4.18
C LYS A 182 -20.10 -4.84 -4.73
N HIS A 183 -20.11 -5.41 -5.92
CA HIS A 183 -18.90 -5.79 -6.65
C HIS A 183 -18.52 -4.73 -7.66
N ILE A 184 -17.34 -4.13 -7.52
CA ILE A 184 -16.85 -3.05 -8.38
C ILE A 184 -15.61 -3.50 -9.15
N VAL A 185 -15.61 -3.28 -10.47
CA VAL A 185 -14.45 -3.49 -11.33
C VAL A 185 -13.66 -2.19 -11.51
N LEU A 186 -12.33 -2.28 -11.38
CA LEU A 186 -11.39 -1.17 -11.53
C LEU A 186 -10.44 -1.48 -12.70
N PRO A 187 -10.64 -0.89 -13.88
CA PRO A 187 -9.87 -1.19 -15.08
C PRO A 187 -8.38 -0.81 -15.00
N GLU A 188 -8.05 0.25 -14.28
CA GLU A 188 -6.68 0.78 -14.17
C GLU A 188 -5.89 0.10 -13.04
N GLY A 189 -5.76 -1.24 -13.11
CA GLY A 189 -5.19 -2.07 -12.03
C GLY A 189 -3.75 -1.73 -11.62
N THR A 190 -2.99 -1.00 -12.44
CA THR A 190 -1.60 -0.62 -12.17
C THR A 190 -1.43 0.84 -11.72
N ASP A 191 -2.50 1.64 -11.65
CA ASP A 191 -2.47 3.02 -11.16
C ASP A 191 -2.32 3.06 -9.61
N ASP A 192 -1.39 3.89 -9.12
CA ASP A 192 -1.07 4.00 -7.70
C ASP A 192 -2.28 4.42 -6.85
N ARG A 193 -3.16 5.28 -7.37
CA ARG A 193 -4.34 5.79 -6.65
C ARG A 193 -5.40 4.69 -6.57
N ILE A 194 -5.60 3.94 -7.65
CA ILE A 194 -6.53 2.80 -7.69
C ILE A 194 -6.09 1.71 -6.72
N LEU A 195 -4.80 1.37 -6.71
CA LEU A 195 -4.26 0.39 -5.77
C LEU A 195 -4.40 0.84 -4.31
N LYS A 196 -4.12 2.13 -4.02
CA LYS A 196 -4.32 2.69 -2.67
C LYS A 196 -5.78 2.63 -2.24
N ALA A 197 -6.70 3.03 -3.11
CA ALA A 197 -8.14 2.94 -2.86
C ALA A 197 -8.57 1.48 -2.62
N THR A 198 -8.04 0.55 -3.41
CA THR A 198 -8.32 -0.89 -3.26
C THR A 198 -7.90 -1.40 -1.89
N ASP A 199 -6.67 -1.10 -1.43
CA ASP A 199 -6.19 -1.47 -0.09
C ASP A 199 -7.11 -0.91 1.02
N ILE A 200 -7.52 0.36 0.94
CA ILE A 200 -8.43 0.99 1.90
C ILE A 200 -9.79 0.29 1.91
N LEU A 201 -10.39 0.10 0.73
CA LEU A 201 -11.72 -0.47 0.57
C LEU A 201 -11.80 -1.92 1.06
N LEU A 202 -10.78 -2.73 0.75
CA LEU A 202 -10.69 -4.12 1.23
C LEU A 202 -10.49 -4.18 2.75
N ARG A 203 -9.64 -3.32 3.32
CA ARG A 203 -9.44 -3.24 4.78
C ARG A 203 -10.69 -2.82 5.53
N ARG A 204 -11.48 -1.89 4.98
CA ARG A 204 -12.77 -1.50 5.55
C ARG A 204 -13.88 -2.54 5.31
N ASN A 205 -13.61 -3.52 4.45
CA ASN A 205 -14.48 -4.66 4.19
C ASN A 205 -15.89 -4.25 3.70
N VAL A 206 -15.95 -3.28 2.78
CA VAL A 206 -17.20 -2.62 2.35
C VAL A 206 -17.66 -2.96 0.94
N VAL A 207 -16.80 -3.54 0.11
CA VAL A 207 -17.00 -3.75 -1.32
C VAL A 207 -16.15 -4.93 -1.78
N ASP A 208 -16.63 -5.69 -2.76
CA ASP A 208 -15.83 -6.71 -3.44
C ASP A 208 -15.19 -6.07 -4.68
N ILE A 209 -13.92 -6.36 -4.96
CA ILE A 209 -13.15 -5.67 -6.00
C ILE A 209 -12.59 -6.67 -7.01
N THR A 210 -12.72 -6.34 -8.29
CA THR A 210 -11.89 -6.91 -9.36
C THR A 210 -10.97 -5.84 -9.94
N LEU A 211 -9.68 -6.10 -9.98
CA LEU A 211 -8.70 -5.33 -10.75
C LEU A 211 -8.51 -5.97 -12.12
N LEU A 212 -8.40 -5.15 -13.17
CA LEU A 212 -8.06 -5.63 -14.52
C LEU A 212 -6.61 -5.32 -14.85
N GLY A 213 -5.92 -6.30 -15.43
CA GLY A 213 -4.53 -6.18 -15.88
C GLY A 213 -3.69 -7.40 -15.53
N ASN A 214 -2.38 -7.29 -15.81
CA ASN A 214 -1.47 -8.39 -15.56
C ASN A 214 -1.24 -8.59 -14.05
N GLU A 215 -1.47 -9.82 -13.58
CA GLU A 215 -1.40 -10.17 -12.16
C GLU A 215 -0.02 -9.88 -11.54
N GLU A 216 1.06 -10.26 -12.21
CA GLU A 216 2.43 -10.06 -11.73
C GLU A 216 2.76 -8.57 -11.59
N GLU A 217 2.40 -7.75 -12.60
CA GLU A 217 2.63 -6.30 -12.57
C GLU A 217 1.83 -5.62 -11.45
N ILE A 218 0.56 -5.99 -11.29
CA ILE A 218 -0.33 -5.45 -10.25
C ILE A 218 0.23 -5.77 -8.86
N PHE A 219 0.59 -7.04 -8.60
CA PHE A 219 1.16 -7.43 -7.31
C PHE A 219 2.53 -6.78 -7.05
N LYS A 220 3.39 -6.70 -8.07
CA LYS A 220 4.69 -6.02 -7.95
C LYS A 220 4.51 -4.56 -7.58
N LYS A 221 3.56 -3.87 -8.24
CA LYS A 221 3.23 -2.47 -7.98
C LYS A 221 2.64 -2.28 -6.59
N ALA A 222 1.61 -3.04 -6.21
CA ALA A 222 1.01 -3.01 -4.88
C ALA A 222 2.05 -3.28 -3.78
N SER A 223 2.92 -4.27 -3.99
CA SER A 223 3.99 -4.61 -3.06
C SER A 223 5.04 -3.50 -2.94
N SER A 224 5.35 -2.77 -4.01
CA SER A 224 6.24 -1.59 -3.93
C SER A 224 5.67 -0.46 -3.08
N LEU A 225 4.34 -0.34 -3.07
CA LEU A 225 3.58 0.64 -2.28
C LEU A 225 3.17 0.11 -0.89
N ARG A 226 3.53 -1.14 -0.55
CA ARG A 226 3.14 -1.85 0.69
C ARG A 226 1.63 -1.92 0.92
N LEU A 227 0.90 -2.12 -0.17
CA LEU A 227 -0.54 -2.27 -0.18
C LEU A 227 -0.90 -3.76 -0.09
N ASN A 228 -1.96 -4.06 0.64
CA ASN A 228 -2.54 -5.39 0.71
C ASN A 228 -3.78 -5.46 -0.17
N ILE A 229 -3.60 -6.05 -1.35
CA ILE A 229 -4.68 -6.30 -2.32
C ILE A 229 -5.01 -7.79 -2.46
N SER A 230 -4.55 -8.64 -1.53
CA SER A 230 -4.70 -10.10 -1.63
C SER A 230 -6.15 -10.59 -1.68
N ALA A 231 -7.10 -9.79 -1.21
CA ALA A 231 -8.53 -10.09 -1.25
C ALA A 231 -9.22 -9.58 -2.53
N ALA A 232 -8.54 -8.83 -3.39
CA ALA A 232 -9.08 -8.46 -4.70
C ALA A 232 -8.98 -9.64 -5.66
N ASN A 233 -10.00 -9.80 -6.51
CA ASN A 233 -9.90 -10.65 -7.69
C ASN A 233 -9.09 -9.91 -8.77
N ILE A 234 -8.29 -10.64 -9.55
CA ILE A 234 -7.53 -10.07 -10.66
C ILE A 234 -7.91 -10.82 -11.92
N ILE A 235 -8.22 -10.09 -12.99
CA ILE A 235 -8.51 -10.65 -14.31
C ILE A 235 -7.55 -10.04 -15.33
N ASP A 236 -6.73 -10.90 -15.93
CA ASP A 236 -5.90 -10.50 -17.06
C ASP A 236 -6.77 -10.43 -18.33
N PRO A 237 -6.86 -9.28 -19.03
CA PRO A 237 -7.65 -9.15 -20.24
C PRO A 237 -7.25 -10.14 -21.34
N TYR A 238 -5.99 -10.58 -21.37
CA TYR A 238 -5.44 -11.49 -22.37
C TYR A 238 -5.57 -12.97 -21.98
N ASP A 239 -5.77 -13.27 -20.69
CA ASP A 239 -5.87 -14.62 -20.17
C ASP A 239 -7.08 -14.77 -19.24
N ASN A 240 -8.27 -14.84 -19.84
CA ASN A 240 -9.52 -15.10 -19.11
C ASN A 240 -10.56 -15.82 -19.99
N ASP A 241 -11.40 -16.63 -19.36
CA ASP A 241 -12.47 -17.38 -20.03
C ASP A 241 -13.65 -16.49 -20.48
N LEU A 242 -13.77 -15.29 -19.91
CA LEU A 242 -14.90 -14.38 -20.13
C LEU A 242 -14.82 -13.65 -21.47
N ALA A 243 -13.61 -13.42 -22.01
CA ALA A 243 -13.37 -12.61 -23.19
C ALA A 243 -14.15 -13.10 -24.41
N ARG A 244 -14.24 -14.43 -24.64
CA ARG A 244 -14.98 -14.99 -25.77
C ARG A 244 -16.49 -14.81 -25.64
N GLU A 245 -17.01 -14.97 -24.43
CA GLU A 245 -18.44 -14.77 -24.15
C GLU A 245 -18.80 -13.30 -24.37
N TYR A 246 -18.01 -12.40 -23.80
CA TYR A 246 -18.24 -10.96 -23.88
C TYR A 246 -18.09 -10.43 -25.30
N ALA A 247 -17.10 -10.91 -26.05
CA ALA A 247 -16.93 -10.56 -27.46
C ALA A 247 -18.13 -10.96 -28.32
N SER A 248 -18.67 -12.17 -28.08
CA SER A 248 -19.85 -12.68 -28.79
C SER A 248 -21.08 -11.80 -28.52
N GLU A 249 -21.27 -11.41 -27.27
CA GLU A 249 -22.36 -10.54 -26.87
C GLU A 249 -22.18 -9.10 -27.39
N TYR A 250 -20.96 -8.56 -27.30
CA TYR A 250 -20.64 -7.24 -27.82
C TYR A 250 -20.87 -7.15 -29.34
N TYR A 251 -20.46 -8.17 -30.09
CA TYR A 251 -20.75 -8.29 -31.53
C TYR A 251 -22.26 -8.30 -31.77
N ARG A 252 -23.04 -9.10 -31.03
CA ARG A 252 -24.50 -9.15 -31.16
C ARG A 252 -25.13 -7.76 -30.99
N LEU A 253 -24.65 -6.98 -30.01
CA LEU A 253 -25.13 -5.62 -29.72
C LEU A 253 -24.71 -4.61 -30.79
N ARG A 254 -23.50 -4.73 -31.34
CA ARG A 254 -22.87 -3.69 -32.19
C ARG A 254 -22.73 -4.05 -33.67
N LYS A 255 -23.17 -5.23 -34.12
CA LYS A 255 -23.11 -5.63 -35.55
C LYS A 255 -23.71 -4.62 -36.52
N HIS A 256 -24.76 -3.90 -36.10
CA HIS A 256 -25.40 -2.87 -36.91
C HIS A 256 -24.52 -1.64 -37.15
N LYS A 257 -23.45 -1.46 -36.36
CA LYS A 257 -22.43 -0.41 -36.52
C LYS A 257 -21.21 -0.88 -37.32
N GLY A 258 -21.27 -2.05 -37.97
CA GLY A 258 -20.17 -2.59 -38.76
C GLY A 258 -19.06 -3.28 -37.97
N ILE A 259 -19.25 -3.54 -36.67
CA ILE A 259 -18.28 -4.31 -35.86
C ILE A 259 -18.24 -5.76 -36.34
N THR A 260 -17.04 -6.28 -36.60
CA THR A 260 -16.81 -7.68 -36.93
C THR A 260 -16.63 -8.54 -35.67
N LYS A 261 -16.77 -9.86 -35.78
CA LYS A 261 -16.49 -10.77 -34.65
C LYS A 261 -15.05 -10.64 -34.15
N GLN A 262 -14.10 -10.47 -35.07
CA GLN A 262 -12.68 -10.31 -34.71
C GLN A 262 -12.47 -9.02 -33.93
N THR A 263 -12.98 -7.89 -34.44
CA THR A 263 -12.91 -6.60 -33.75
C THR A 263 -13.56 -6.65 -32.36
N ALA A 264 -14.70 -7.35 -32.22
CA ALA A 264 -15.34 -7.51 -30.93
C ALA A 264 -14.49 -8.31 -29.94
N PHE A 265 -13.74 -9.31 -30.42
CA PHE A 265 -12.79 -10.06 -29.59
C PHE A 265 -11.58 -9.22 -29.21
N ASP A 266 -10.99 -8.51 -30.17
CA ASP A 266 -9.82 -7.64 -29.92
C ASP A 266 -10.15 -6.54 -28.89
N LEU A 267 -11.39 -6.01 -28.90
CA LEU A 267 -11.86 -5.05 -27.91
C LEU A 267 -11.97 -5.62 -26.50
N MET A 268 -12.11 -6.93 -26.30
CA MET A 268 -12.15 -7.52 -24.95
C MET A 268 -10.78 -7.56 -24.28
N HIS A 269 -9.69 -7.30 -25.02
CA HIS A 269 -8.38 -7.08 -24.43
C HIS A 269 -8.22 -5.64 -23.87
N ASP A 270 -9.10 -4.71 -24.22
CA ASP A 270 -9.12 -3.38 -23.63
C ASP A 270 -9.84 -3.42 -22.27
N VAL A 271 -9.14 -3.00 -21.22
CA VAL A 271 -9.64 -3.05 -19.82
C VAL A 271 -10.96 -2.28 -19.64
N SER A 272 -11.18 -1.19 -20.37
CA SER A 272 -12.40 -0.39 -20.25
C SER A 272 -13.59 -1.11 -20.88
N TYR A 273 -13.39 -1.74 -22.04
CA TYR A 273 -14.42 -2.53 -22.70
C TYR A 273 -14.72 -3.82 -21.93
N LEU A 274 -13.68 -4.50 -21.43
CA LEU A 274 -13.83 -5.69 -20.60
C LEU A 274 -14.61 -5.36 -19.32
N GLY A 275 -14.21 -4.32 -18.59
CA GLY A 275 -14.91 -3.86 -17.40
C GLY A 275 -16.36 -3.44 -17.67
N THR A 276 -16.61 -2.75 -18.79
CA THR A 276 -17.97 -2.39 -19.19
C THR A 276 -18.82 -3.63 -19.49
N MET A 277 -18.26 -4.63 -20.15
CA MET A 277 -18.95 -5.89 -20.42
C MET A 277 -19.20 -6.71 -19.16
N MET A 278 -18.29 -6.68 -18.18
CA MET A 278 -18.52 -7.28 -16.86
C MET A 278 -19.77 -6.70 -16.19
N VAL A 279 -19.91 -5.38 -16.20
CA VAL A 279 -21.10 -4.71 -15.65
C VAL A 279 -22.35 -5.05 -16.46
N TYR A 280 -22.27 -4.99 -17.79
CA TYR A 280 -23.41 -5.31 -18.66
C TYR A 280 -23.93 -6.74 -18.48
N LYS A 281 -23.02 -7.70 -18.26
CA LYS A 281 -23.33 -9.11 -18.04
C LYS A 281 -23.75 -9.44 -16.60
N GLY A 282 -23.69 -8.46 -15.69
CA GLY A 282 -24.01 -8.64 -14.28
C GLY A 282 -22.92 -9.38 -13.50
N HIS A 283 -21.70 -9.45 -14.04
CA HIS A 283 -20.53 -10.02 -13.35
C HIS A 283 -19.84 -8.98 -12.45
N ALA A 284 -20.27 -7.72 -12.51
CA ALA A 284 -19.96 -6.65 -11.57
C ALA A 284 -21.18 -5.72 -11.45
N ASP A 285 -21.37 -5.07 -10.30
CA ASP A 285 -22.44 -4.11 -10.07
C ASP A 285 -22.10 -2.70 -10.60
N GLY A 286 -20.82 -2.41 -10.80
CA GLY A 286 -20.37 -1.12 -11.30
C GLY A 286 -18.89 -1.12 -11.70
N MET A 287 -18.49 -0.07 -12.41
CA MET A 287 -17.11 0.16 -12.85
C MET A 287 -16.69 1.58 -12.47
N VAL A 288 -15.46 1.74 -12.02
CA VAL A 288 -14.82 3.05 -11.81
C VAL A 288 -13.47 3.02 -12.51
N SER A 289 -13.26 3.95 -13.44
CA SER A 289 -12.04 4.14 -14.21
C SER A 289 -11.67 5.61 -14.22
#